data_AF-A0A1F8M1B6-F1
#
_entry.id   AF-A0A1F8M1B6-F1
#
_cell.length_a   1.000
_cell.length_b   1.000
_cell.length_c   1.000
_cell.angle_alpha   90.00
_cell.angle_beta   90.00
_cell.angle_gamma   90.00
#
_symmetry.space_group_name_H-M   'P 1'
#
loop_
_entity.id
_entity.type
_entity.pdbx_description
1 polymer ?
#
loop_
_entity_poly.entity_id
_entity_poly.type
_entity_poly.pdbx_seq_one_letter_code
_entity_poly.pdbx_strand_id
1 'polypeptide(L)'
;MAITIKSIESLTERIVNMLNLNSVMIGTKQLKVLAAFYEKVLGKPAEMIDVENGFFGWQAGTTYFSLLDHSEMVGRTKDPGRVMINFETSHVKEEFDRIKNLGGTVIKEPYEMEGGWIATLADPDGNYFQLVSPMG
;
A
#
# COMPACT_ATOMS: atom_id res chain seq x y z
N MET A 1 33.40 40.46 -13.52
CA MET A 1 32.92 39.08 -13.76
C MET A 1 31.40 39.12 -13.68
N ALA A 2 30.72 39.21 -14.81
CA ALA A 2 29.26 39.41 -14.87
C ALA A 2 28.58 38.04 -14.97
N ILE A 3 27.85 37.66 -13.92
CA ILE A 3 26.93 36.53 -13.96
C ILE A 3 25.72 37.00 -14.76
N THR A 4 25.52 36.45 -15.96
CA THR A 4 24.40 36.82 -16.83
C THR A 4 23.08 36.33 -16.25
N ILE A 5 21.99 37.07 -16.43
CA ILE A 5 20.64 36.78 -15.88
C ILE A 5 20.15 35.34 -16.23
N LYS A 6 20.56 34.78 -17.36
CA LYS A 6 20.31 33.37 -17.73
C LYS A 6 20.89 32.33 -16.74
N SER A 7 21.96 32.66 -16.02
CA SER A 7 22.55 31.80 -14.99
C SER A 7 21.72 31.80 -13.71
N ILE A 8 20.92 32.84 -13.46
CA ILE A 8 20.03 32.92 -12.30
C ILE A 8 18.72 32.19 -12.60
N GLU A 9 18.16 32.32 -13.81
CA GLU A 9 16.98 31.55 -14.25
C GLU A 9 17.22 30.03 -14.11
N SER A 10 18.40 29.54 -14.53
CA SER A 10 18.90 28.16 -14.37
C SER A 10 19.03 27.67 -12.91
N LEU A 11 19.23 28.57 -11.95
CA LEU A 11 19.33 28.25 -10.52
C LEU A 11 17.97 28.23 -9.81
N THR A 12 17.01 29.02 -10.30
CA THR A 12 15.62 29.05 -9.79
C THR A 12 14.72 27.95 -10.35
N GLU A 13 15.05 27.34 -11.50
CA GLU A 13 14.29 26.21 -12.07
C GLU A 13 14.58 24.84 -11.41
N ARG A 14 15.43 24.77 -10.38
CA ARG A 14 15.79 23.53 -9.66
C ARG A 14 15.36 23.50 -8.18
N ILE A 15 14.19 24.06 -7.85
CA ILE A 15 13.57 23.87 -6.51
C ILE A 15 12.22 23.13 -6.62
N VAL A 16 12.11 22.21 -7.57
CA VAL A 16 11.11 21.14 -7.51
C VAL A 16 11.85 19.83 -7.70
N ASN A 17 12.26 19.23 -6.58
CA ASN A 17 12.69 17.84 -6.57
C ASN A 17 11.46 16.97 -6.80
N MET A 18 11.63 15.87 -7.54
CA MET A 18 10.58 14.88 -7.72
C MET A 18 10.05 14.42 -6.36
N LEU A 19 8.72 14.44 -6.19
CA LEU A 19 8.08 13.94 -4.97
C LEU A 19 8.30 12.43 -4.85
N ASN A 20 8.71 11.98 -3.67
CA ASN A 20 8.86 10.56 -3.35
C ASN A 20 7.61 10.06 -2.63
N LEU A 21 6.79 9.23 -3.28
CA LEU A 21 5.65 8.57 -2.64
C LEU A 21 6.19 7.50 -1.68
N ASN A 22 6.35 7.86 -0.41
CA ASN A 22 6.99 6.99 0.58
C ASN A 22 6.02 6.23 1.48
N SER A 23 4.73 6.58 1.48
CA SER A 23 3.76 6.03 2.42
C SER A 23 2.36 5.98 1.84
N VAL A 24 1.59 5.03 2.33
CA VAL A 24 0.15 4.89 2.10
C VAL A 24 -0.54 4.64 3.43
N MET A 25 -1.75 5.18 3.56
CA MET A 25 -2.56 5.05 4.77
C MET A 25 -3.97 4.61 4.38
N ILE A 26 -4.48 3.57 5.04
CA ILE A 26 -5.87 3.16 4.94
C ILE A 26 -6.62 3.65 6.18
N GLY A 27 -7.62 4.50 5.97
CA GLY A 27 -8.57 4.88 7.01
C GLY A 27 -9.61 3.77 7.21
N THR A 28 -9.95 3.46 8.46
CA THR A 28 -10.89 2.38 8.79
C THR A 28 -11.66 2.66 10.07
N LYS A 29 -12.81 2.00 10.27
CA LYS A 29 -13.47 1.89 11.58
C LYS A 29 -13.23 0.56 12.28
N GLN A 30 -12.49 -0.34 11.64
CA GLN A 30 -12.21 -1.70 12.12
C GLN A 30 -10.72 -1.86 12.47
N LEU A 31 -10.08 -0.83 13.03
CA LEU A 31 -8.61 -0.72 13.14
C LEU A 31 -7.92 -2.02 13.59
N LYS A 32 -8.39 -2.62 14.69
CA LYS A 32 -7.79 -3.86 15.23
C LYS A 32 -7.97 -5.07 14.32
N VAL A 33 -9.08 -5.14 13.58
CA VAL A 33 -9.35 -6.21 12.61
C VAL A 33 -8.40 -6.08 11.42
N LEU A 34 -8.28 -4.89 10.85
CA LEU A 34 -7.34 -4.65 9.74
C LEU A 34 -5.88 -4.81 10.20
N ALA A 35 -5.53 -4.36 11.40
CA ALA A 35 -4.17 -4.52 11.91
C ALA A 35 -3.80 -6.00 12.07
N ALA A 36 -4.69 -6.83 12.63
CA ALA A 36 -4.48 -8.26 12.75
C ALA A 36 -4.45 -8.98 11.38
N PHE A 37 -5.19 -8.48 10.39
CA PHE A 37 -5.14 -8.99 9.02
C PHE A 37 -3.80 -8.67 8.36
N TYR A 38 -3.40 -7.39 8.36
CA TYR A 38 -2.17 -6.95 7.70
C TYR A 38 -0.90 -7.43 8.39
N GLU A 39 -0.90 -7.66 9.71
CA GLU A 39 0.20 -8.36 10.40
C GLU A 39 0.45 -9.74 9.80
N LYS A 40 -0.62 -10.51 9.51
CA LYS A 40 -0.50 -11.84 8.89
C LYS A 40 -0.15 -11.75 7.41
N VAL A 41 -0.70 -10.78 6.67
CA VAL A 41 -0.37 -10.57 5.26
C VAL A 41 1.11 -10.21 5.11
N LEU A 42 1.61 -9.26 5.89
CA LEU A 42 3.00 -8.81 5.84
C LEU A 42 3.97 -9.77 6.54
N GLY A 43 3.45 -10.76 7.27
CA GLY A 43 4.26 -11.79 7.95
C GLY A 43 5.10 -11.24 9.11
N LYS A 44 4.76 -10.07 9.64
CA LYS A 44 5.49 -9.42 10.75
C LYS A 44 4.59 -8.51 11.59
N PRO A 45 4.90 -8.32 12.89
CA PRO A 45 4.18 -7.38 13.73
C PRO A 45 4.37 -5.94 13.26
N ALA A 46 3.44 -5.07 13.64
CA ALA A 46 3.56 -3.63 13.43
C ALA A 46 4.79 -3.07 14.19
N GLU A 47 5.48 -2.13 13.56
CA GLU A 47 6.66 -1.47 14.13
C GLU A 47 6.25 -0.26 14.96
N MET A 48 5.20 0.44 14.55
CA MET A 48 4.61 1.55 15.29
C MET A 48 3.16 1.23 15.63
N ILE A 49 2.83 1.32 16.91
CA ILE A 49 1.51 1.03 17.45
C ILE A 49 1.16 2.18 18.40
N ASP A 50 0.12 2.93 18.07
CA ASP A 50 -0.44 3.98 18.92
C ASP A 50 -1.97 3.83 18.91
N VAL A 51 -2.45 2.87 19.69
CA VAL A 51 -3.88 2.51 19.73
C VAL A 51 -4.73 3.66 20.28
N GLU A 52 -4.19 4.50 21.16
CA GLU A 52 -4.90 5.64 21.74
C GLU A 52 -5.23 6.67 20.66
N ASN A 53 -4.31 6.91 19.72
CA ASN A 53 -4.53 7.75 18.54
C ASN A 53 -5.00 6.96 17.31
N GLY A 54 -5.34 5.69 17.47
CA GLY A 54 -5.93 4.87 16.43
C GLY A 54 -4.99 4.49 15.29
N PHE A 55 -3.70 4.23 15.56
CA PHE A 55 -2.68 4.03 14.53
C PHE A 55 -1.93 2.70 14.64
N PHE A 56 -1.66 2.09 13.48
CA PHE A 56 -0.70 0.99 13.29
C PHE A 56 0.13 1.22 12.02
N GLY A 57 1.41 0.87 12.04
CA GLY A 57 2.31 1.06 10.90
C GLY A 57 3.40 0.01 10.75
N TRP A 58 3.76 -0.27 9.50
CA TRP A 58 4.78 -1.23 9.08
C TRP A 58 5.65 -0.65 7.97
N GLN A 59 6.96 -0.91 8.02
CA GLN A 59 7.80 -0.76 6.84
C GLN A 59 7.59 -1.93 5.87
N ALA A 60 6.91 -1.73 4.74
CA ALA A 60 6.68 -2.75 3.71
C ALA A 60 7.59 -2.50 2.50
N GLY A 61 8.73 -3.19 2.46
CA GLY A 61 9.78 -2.87 1.49
C GLY A 61 10.31 -1.46 1.73
N THR A 62 10.21 -0.58 0.73
CA THR A 62 10.59 0.83 0.83
C THR A 62 9.43 1.76 1.18
N THR A 63 8.20 1.26 1.21
CA THR A 63 6.99 2.05 1.52
C THR A 63 6.54 1.84 2.95
N TYR A 64 6.17 2.92 3.64
CA TYR A 64 5.53 2.84 4.94
C TYR A 64 4.02 2.62 4.76
N PHE A 65 3.53 1.45 5.14
CA PHE A 65 2.11 1.10 5.11
C PHE A 65 1.49 1.34 6.48
N SER A 66 0.37 2.04 6.54
CA SER A 66 -0.26 2.41 7.81
C SER A 66 -1.77 2.31 7.79
N LEU A 67 -2.35 2.16 8.98
CA LEU A 67 -3.78 2.18 9.24
C LEU A 67 -4.09 3.31 10.21
N LEU A 68 -5.24 3.97 10.02
CA LEU A 68 -5.74 5.01 10.90
C LEU A 68 -7.23 4.81 11.19
N ASP A 69 -7.63 4.88 12.47
CA ASP A 69 -9.04 4.96 12.84
C ASP A 69 -9.62 6.30 12.36
N HIS A 70 -10.58 6.27 11.43
CA HIS A 70 -11.17 7.46 10.84
C HIS A 70 -12.69 7.45 10.95
N SER A 71 -13.28 8.47 11.59
CA SER A 71 -14.73 8.58 11.92
C SER A 71 -15.66 8.21 10.76
N GLU A 72 -15.35 8.73 9.58
CA GLU A 72 -16.21 8.61 8.39
C GLU A 72 -15.99 7.34 7.56
N MET A 73 -14.99 6.52 7.87
CA MET A 73 -14.67 5.29 7.11
C MET A 73 -15.52 4.12 7.62
N VAL A 74 -16.84 4.28 7.50
CA VAL A 74 -17.84 3.30 7.97
C VAL A 74 -18.22 2.29 6.89
N GLY A 75 -18.32 1.02 7.29
CA GLY A 75 -18.72 -0.07 6.41
C GLY A 75 -17.65 -0.45 5.38
N ARG A 76 -18.08 -1.08 4.28
CA ARG A 76 -17.16 -1.47 3.19
C ARG A 76 -16.82 -0.27 2.30
N THR A 77 -15.63 -0.30 1.71
CA THR A 77 -15.20 0.69 0.72
C THR A 77 -16.20 0.80 -0.44
N LYS A 78 -16.50 2.03 -0.87
CA LYS A 78 -17.50 2.32 -1.91
C LYS A 78 -16.95 2.13 -3.32
N ASP A 79 -15.67 2.42 -3.50
CA ASP A 79 -14.97 2.29 -4.79
C ASP A 79 -13.67 1.47 -4.61
N PRO A 80 -13.79 0.13 -4.42
CA PRO A 80 -12.67 -0.71 -4.01
C PRO A 80 -11.43 -0.66 -4.89
N GLY A 81 -11.63 -0.46 -6.20
CA GLY A 81 -10.57 -0.47 -7.22
C GLY A 81 -10.06 0.92 -7.60
N ARG A 82 -10.48 2.00 -6.91
CA ARG A 82 -10.03 3.37 -7.22
C ARG A 82 -8.56 3.59 -6.88
N VAL A 83 -8.09 2.96 -5.81
CA VAL A 83 -6.69 2.90 -5.39
C VAL A 83 -6.36 1.44 -5.14
N MET A 84 -5.29 0.95 -5.77
CA MET A 84 -4.79 -0.41 -5.54
C MET A 84 -3.40 -0.32 -4.94
N ILE A 85 -3.19 -1.04 -3.83
CA ILE A 85 -1.87 -1.16 -3.20
C ILE A 85 -1.25 -2.47 -3.70
N ASN A 86 -0.04 -2.38 -4.23
CA ASN A 86 0.66 -3.54 -4.78
C ASN A 86 1.74 -4.01 -3.81
N PHE A 87 1.71 -5.30 -3.48
CA PHE A 87 2.76 -5.98 -2.73
C PHE A 87 3.52 -6.89 -3.69
N GLU A 88 4.82 -6.69 -3.77
CA GLU A 88 5.69 -7.44 -4.67
C GLU A 88 6.11 -8.78 -4.05
N THR A 89 6.06 -9.85 -4.83
CA THR A 89 6.57 -11.17 -4.43
C THR A 89 6.90 -12.03 -5.65
N SER A 90 7.96 -12.83 -5.57
CA SER A 90 8.27 -13.86 -6.58
C SER A 90 7.36 -15.09 -6.50
N HIS A 91 6.47 -15.17 -5.51
CA HIS A 91 5.61 -16.33 -5.20
C HIS A 91 4.13 -15.93 -5.19
N VAL A 92 3.64 -15.28 -6.26
CA VAL A 92 2.29 -14.69 -6.30
C VAL A 92 1.18 -15.72 -6.03
N LYS A 93 1.30 -16.94 -6.57
CA LYS A 93 0.26 -17.98 -6.42
C LYS A 93 0.23 -18.54 -5.01
N GLU A 94 1.39 -18.82 -4.44
CA GLU A 94 1.54 -19.34 -3.09
C GLU A 94 1.06 -18.33 -2.05
N GLU A 95 1.46 -17.06 -2.20
CA GLU A 95 1.02 -15.98 -1.32
C GLU A 95 -0.47 -15.68 -1.49
N PHE A 96 -1.01 -15.80 -2.70
CA PHE A 96 -2.45 -15.71 -2.92
C PHE A 96 -3.21 -16.79 -2.14
N ASP A 97 -2.81 -18.06 -2.25
CA ASP A 97 -3.45 -19.15 -1.53
C ASP A 97 -3.32 -18.99 -0.01
N ARG A 98 -2.15 -18.54 0.46
CA ARG A 98 -1.93 -18.23 1.88
C ARG A 98 -2.89 -17.15 2.35
N ILE A 99 -2.96 -16.01 1.66
CA ILE A 99 -3.77 -14.86 2.08
C ILE A 99 -5.28 -15.13 1.96
N LYS A 100 -5.70 -15.88 0.94
CA LYS A 100 -7.06 -16.41 0.82
C LYS A 100 -7.46 -17.20 2.07
N ASN A 101 -6.59 -18.10 2.54
CA ASN A 101 -6.82 -18.88 3.76
C ASN A 101 -6.75 -18.04 5.05
N LEU A 102 -6.12 -16.86 5.02
CA LEU A 102 -6.10 -15.90 6.13
C LEU A 102 -7.35 -15.01 6.20
N GLY A 103 -8.29 -15.15 5.26
CA GLY A 103 -9.54 -14.39 5.20
C GLY A 103 -9.54 -13.27 4.17
N GLY A 104 -8.53 -13.18 3.30
CA GLY A 104 -8.54 -12.27 2.16
C GLY A 104 -9.67 -12.65 1.19
N THR A 105 -10.49 -11.67 0.80
CA THR A 105 -11.57 -11.92 -0.16
C THR A 105 -10.99 -11.99 -1.57
N VAL A 106 -11.21 -13.09 -2.28
CA VAL A 106 -10.75 -13.24 -3.67
C VAL A 106 -11.56 -12.31 -4.58
N ILE A 107 -10.87 -11.40 -5.26
CA ILE A 107 -11.47 -10.51 -6.28
C ILE A 107 -11.11 -10.99 -7.68
N LYS A 108 -9.85 -11.40 -7.87
CA LYS A 108 -9.37 -11.98 -9.11
C LYS A 108 -8.25 -12.99 -8.80
N GLU A 109 -8.50 -14.24 -9.18
CA GLU A 109 -7.52 -15.33 -9.12
C GLU A 109 -6.25 -14.97 -9.93
N PRO A 110 -5.08 -15.56 -9.60
CA PRO A 110 -3.82 -15.24 -10.27
C PRO A 110 -3.89 -15.38 -11.80
N TYR A 111 -3.40 -14.37 -12.51
CA TYR A 111 -3.33 -14.33 -13.97
C TYR A 111 -2.01 -13.72 -14.45
N GLU A 112 -1.60 -14.06 -15.67
CA GLU A 112 -0.39 -13.49 -16.28
C GLU A 112 -0.69 -12.17 -16.98
N MET A 113 0.23 -11.22 -16.86
CA MET A 113 0.23 -9.95 -17.57
C MET A 113 1.66 -9.49 -17.78
N GLU A 114 2.03 -9.19 -19.03
CA GLU A 114 3.35 -8.66 -19.41
C GLU A 114 4.56 -9.49 -18.89
N GLY A 115 4.39 -10.81 -18.78
CA GLY A 115 5.45 -11.72 -18.32
C GLY A 115 5.56 -11.85 -16.79
N GLY A 116 4.69 -11.20 -16.03
CA GLY A 116 4.56 -11.35 -14.57
C GLY A 116 3.20 -11.91 -14.16
N TRP A 117 3.09 -12.33 -12.90
CA TRP A 117 1.84 -12.73 -12.27
C TRP A 117 1.21 -11.57 -11.51
N ILE A 118 -0.12 -11.48 -11.58
CA ILE A 118 -0.94 -10.56 -10.79
C ILE A 118 -2.08 -11.34 -10.16
N ALA A 119 -2.40 -11.07 -8.90
CA ALA A 119 -3.62 -11.52 -8.24
C ALA A 119 -4.26 -10.37 -7.46
N THR A 120 -5.58 -10.28 -7.41
CA THR A 120 -6.29 -9.22 -6.67
C THR A 120 -7.12 -9.81 -5.55
N LEU A 121 -6.91 -9.30 -4.35
CA LEU A 121 -7.63 -9.63 -3.13
C LEU A 121 -8.23 -8.36 -2.53
N ALA A 122 -9.19 -8.52 -1.62
CA ALA A 122 -9.71 -7.44 -0.80
C ALA A 122 -9.50 -7.73 0.69
N ASP A 123 -9.16 -6.67 1.42
CA ASP A 123 -9.05 -6.69 2.88
C ASP A 123 -10.45 -6.77 3.55
N PRO A 124 -10.55 -6.81 4.90
CA PRO A 124 -11.84 -6.85 5.59
C PRO A 124 -12.74 -5.61 5.39
N ASP A 125 -12.16 -4.45 5.04
CA ASP A 125 -12.90 -3.24 4.65
C ASP A 125 -13.34 -3.29 3.18
N GLY A 126 -12.83 -4.25 2.41
CA GLY A 126 -13.07 -4.41 0.99
C GLY A 126 -12.10 -3.65 0.10
N ASN A 127 -11.05 -3.01 0.64
CA ASN A 127 -10.04 -2.31 -0.15
C ASN A 127 -9.25 -3.29 -1.01
N TYR A 128 -9.09 -2.98 -2.29
CA TYR A 128 -8.33 -3.87 -3.17
C TYR A 128 -6.83 -3.68 -2.97
N PHE A 129 -6.13 -4.80 -2.88
CA PHE A 129 -4.69 -4.86 -2.99
C PHE A 129 -4.31 -5.99 -3.94
N GLN A 130 -3.12 -5.90 -4.50
CA GLN A 130 -2.62 -6.89 -5.44
C GLN A 130 -1.32 -7.51 -4.94
N LEU A 131 -1.15 -8.78 -5.30
CA LEU A 131 0.14 -9.43 -5.32
C LEU A 131 0.66 -9.34 -6.75
N VAL A 132 1.88 -8.84 -6.92
CA VAL A 132 2.49 -8.66 -8.24
C VAL A 132 3.89 -9.26 -8.26
N SER A 133 4.28 -9.86 -9.40
CA SER A 133 5.67 -10.22 -9.61
C SER A 133 6.56 -8.97 -9.69
N PRO A 134 7.82 -9.05 -9.24
CA PRO A 134 8.77 -7.97 -9.45
C PRO A 134 8.88 -7.58 -10.92
N MET A 135 8.86 -6.28 -11.19
CA MET A 135 9.23 -5.74 -12.50
C MET A 135 10.74 -5.52 -12.48
N GLY A 136 11.44 -6.11 -13.46
CA GLY A 136 12.91 -6.07 -13.55
C GLY A 136 13.48 -4.69 -13.82
#